data_AF-A0A419S9Z1-F1
#
_entry.id   AF-A0A419S9Z1-F1
#
_cell.length_a   1.000
_cell.length_b   1.000
_cell.length_c   1.000
_cell.angle_alpha   90.00
_cell.angle_beta   90.00
_cell.angle_gamma   90.00
#
_symmetry.space_group_name_H-M   'P 1'
#
loop_
_entity.id
_entity.type
_entity.pdbx_description
1 polymer ?
#
loop_
_entity_poly.entity_id
_entity_poly.type
_entity_poly.pdbx_seq_one_letter_code
_entity_poly.pdbx_strand_id
1 'polypeptide(L)'
;MKKLISLSFFVLLYIYVYPQQQVITVDSIAIGRKPSAKINLDGSITARNFNGKRAITGSIATGQNPNTNDIVAWLNAVFYPSQVPTASISGGSTMELRAAGTQTVTLNWTAGRQAATEPLYAIMVSGNLQTFTQPSAPGTVSGTQAVTITYNTNQSFSNTVTTTDGKSASATTTFTYLPQSYRGFISDVSGIGNSSSDATIRGLAYGFTTSRAMSYTTGSASNKYFVYAYPASFGDLAGLSINGFPSLASMTKITRAFTNASGYTQNYNIYYTNNAQTTSGYPVVAN
;
A
#
# COMPACT_ATOMS: atom_id res chain seq x y z
N MET A 1 55.77 -81.39 -39.84
CA MET A 1 56.12 -80.60 -41.06
C MET A 1 55.23 -81.03 -42.21
N LYS A 2 54.82 -80.07 -43.08
CA LYS A 2 53.92 -80.16 -44.28
C LYS A 2 52.43 -80.38 -43.92
N LYS A 3 51.50 -79.42 -43.96
CA LYS A 3 51.12 -78.26 -44.81
C LYS A 3 50.51 -78.60 -46.19
N LEU A 4 49.23 -78.16 -46.32
CA LEU A 4 48.35 -77.93 -47.50
C LEU A 4 47.88 -79.17 -48.28
N ILE A 5 46.61 -79.28 -48.72
CA ILE A 5 45.97 -78.48 -49.79
C ILE A 5 44.43 -78.34 -49.61
N SER A 6 43.93 -77.20 -50.11
CA SER A 6 42.57 -76.65 -50.25
C SER A 6 41.59 -77.42 -51.16
N LEU A 7 40.27 -77.32 -50.90
CA LEU A 7 39.24 -77.11 -51.94
C LEU A 7 37.90 -76.58 -51.36
N SER A 8 37.22 -75.70 -52.12
CA SER A 8 36.00 -74.96 -51.75
C SER A 8 34.76 -75.37 -52.57
N PHE A 9 33.56 -75.08 -52.00
CA PHE A 9 32.19 -74.99 -52.57
C PHE A 9 31.49 -76.32 -53.00
N PHE A 10 30.17 -76.58 -52.84
CA PHE A 10 28.94 -75.75 -52.80
C PHE A 10 27.84 -76.38 -51.89
N VAL A 11 26.85 -75.55 -51.53
CA VAL A 11 25.69 -75.75 -50.63
C VAL A 11 24.61 -76.70 -51.18
N LEU A 12 23.95 -77.48 -50.30
CA LEU A 12 22.51 -77.71 -50.41
C LEU A 12 21.87 -77.82 -49.02
N LEU A 13 20.93 -76.90 -48.77
CA LEU A 13 20.17 -76.70 -47.54
C LEU A 13 18.96 -77.66 -47.55
N TYR A 14 18.79 -78.47 -46.49
CA TYR A 14 17.48 -79.02 -46.13
C TYR A 14 17.23 -78.74 -44.64
N ILE A 15 16.20 -77.95 -44.39
CA ILE A 15 15.84 -77.40 -43.09
C ILE A 15 15.15 -78.48 -42.26
N TYR A 16 15.73 -78.78 -41.09
CA TYR A 16 15.11 -79.56 -40.02
C TYR A 16 14.02 -78.74 -39.34
N VAL A 17 12.81 -79.28 -39.22
CA VAL A 17 11.71 -78.68 -38.44
C VAL A 17 11.63 -79.36 -37.08
N TYR A 18 11.98 -78.61 -36.04
CA TYR A 18 11.33 -78.63 -34.72
C TYR A 18 11.44 -77.22 -34.12
N PRO A 19 10.42 -76.76 -33.39
CA PRO A 19 10.72 -76.26 -32.04
C PRO A 19 9.68 -76.75 -31.02
N GLN A 20 10.04 -77.21 -29.82
CA GLN A 20 10.74 -76.55 -28.70
C GLN A 20 9.83 -75.61 -27.88
N GLN A 21 9.76 -75.92 -26.58
CA GLN A 21 9.16 -75.12 -25.50
C GLN A 21 9.66 -73.68 -25.54
N GLN A 22 8.74 -72.72 -25.54
CA GLN A 22 9.05 -71.31 -25.28
C GLN A 22 9.27 -71.11 -23.78
N VAL A 23 10.54 -71.02 -23.37
CA VAL A 23 10.92 -70.31 -22.15
C VAL A 23 10.83 -68.82 -22.47
N ILE A 24 9.85 -68.15 -21.87
CA ILE A 24 9.73 -66.69 -21.96
C ILE A 24 10.64 -66.08 -20.88
N THR A 25 11.87 -65.77 -21.24
CA THR A 25 12.72 -64.87 -20.46
C THR A 25 12.41 -63.43 -20.89
N VAL A 26 11.53 -62.74 -20.16
CA VAL A 26 11.19 -61.34 -20.48
C VAL A 26 12.23 -60.41 -19.87
N ASP A 27 13.37 -60.21 -20.55
CA ASP A 27 14.33 -59.16 -20.13
C ASP A 27 14.09 -57.80 -20.80
N SER A 28 13.19 -57.72 -21.78
CA SER A 28 12.36 -56.55 -22.13
C SER A 28 11.77 -56.71 -23.53
N ILE A 29 10.48 -56.43 -23.65
CA ILE A 29 9.82 -56.27 -24.96
C ILE A 29 10.04 -54.81 -25.39
N ALA A 30 10.94 -54.60 -26.35
CA ALA A 30 11.05 -53.35 -27.08
C ALA A 30 10.32 -53.48 -28.42
N ILE A 31 9.02 -53.15 -28.43
CA ILE A 31 8.26 -52.98 -29.68
C ILE A 31 8.10 -51.47 -29.91
N GLY A 32 8.63 -51.01 -31.05
CA GLY A 32 8.18 -49.82 -31.79
C GLY A 32 7.89 -48.54 -31.00
N ARG A 33 8.75 -47.53 -31.18
CA ARG A 33 8.71 -46.18 -30.59
C ARG A 33 9.09 -46.19 -29.10
N LYS A 34 10.29 -45.68 -28.80
CA LYS A 34 10.79 -45.43 -27.44
C LYS A 34 9.71 -44.66 -26.67
N PRO A 35 9.03 -45.26 -25.67
CA PRO A 35 8.03 -44.53 -24.90
C PRO A 35 8.73 -43.38 -24.18
N SER A 36 8.20 -42.16 -24.33
CA SER A 36 8.80 -40.94 -23.77
C SER A 36 8.86 -40.94 -22.23
N ALA A 37 8.19 -41.90 -21.58
CA ALA A 37 8.24 -42.15 -20.15
C ALA A 37 8.22 -43.68 -19.88
N LYS A 38 9.07 -44.15 -18.96
CA LYS A 38 8.91 -45.47 -18.34
C LYS A 38 8.13 -45.27 -17.04
N ILE A 39 7.01 -45.96 -16.89
CA ILE A 39 6.38 -46.19 -15.58
C ILE A 39 7.04 -47.46 -15.06
N ASN A 40 7.72 -47.36 -13.92
CA ASN A 40 8.29 -48.53 -13.28
C ASN A 40 7.16 -49.37 -12.66
N LEU A 41 7.44 -50.67 -12.47
CA LEU A 41 6.45 -51.62 -11.95
C LEU A 41 6.03 -51.34 -10.50
N ASP A 42 6.81 -50.52 -9.78
CA ASP A 42 6.48 -50.01 -8.44
C ASP A 42 5.58 -48.76 -8.48
N GLY A 43 5.10 -48.36 -9.66
CA GLY A 43 4.32 -47.13 -9.86
C GLY A 43 5.17 -45.86 -9.85
N SER A 44 6.49 -45.95 -9.65
CA SER A 44 7.35 -44.78 -9.75
C SER A 44 7.51 -44.36 -11.21
N ILE A 45 7.30 -43.08 -11.48
CA ILE A 45 7.59 -42.50 -12.78
C ILE A 45 9.01 -41.99 -12.70
N THR A 46 9.98 -42.70 -13.29
CA THR A 46 11.27 -42.05 -13.62
C THR A 46 11.00 -41.15 -14.81
N ALA A 47 10.49 -39.95 -14.53
CA ALA A 47 10.27 -38.93 -15.54
C ALA A 47 11.65 -38.49 -16.04
N ARG A 48 12.18 -39.21 -17.03
CA ARG A 48 13.47 -38.88 -17.66
C ARG A 48 13.50 -37.46 -18.23
N ASN A 49 12.36 -36.77 -18.32
CA ASN A 49 12.22 -35.48 -18.98
C ASN A 49 11.15 -34.56 -18.34
N PHE A 50 10.99 -34.54 -17.00
CA PHE A 50 10.19 -33.45 -16.43
C PHE A 50 10.91 -32.12 -16.69
N ASN A 51 10.30 -31.28 -17.53
CA ASN A 51 10.80 -29.94 -17.84
C ASN A 51 9.84 -28.93 -17.23
N GLY A 52 10.01 -28.64 -15.94
CA GLY A 52 9.19 -27.66 -15.24
C GLY A 52 9.57 -26.21 -15.56
N LYS A 53 10.37 -25.99 -16.61
CA LYS A 53 10.54 -24.69 -17.28
C LYS A 53 9.48 -24.41 -18.35
N ARG A 54 8.62 -25.37 -18.68
CA ARG A 54 7.47 -25.15 -19.57
C ARG A 54 6.29 -24.61 -18.76
N ALA A 55 5.66 -23.54 -19.24
CA ALA A 55 4.47 -22.99 -18.61
C ALA A 55 3.30 -24.00 -18.64
N ILE A 56 2.49 -24.00 -17.58
CA ILE A 56 1.28 -24.82 -17.51
C ILE A 56 0.23 -24.23 -18.45
N THR A 57 -0.35 -25.08 -19.30
CA THR A 57 -1.41 -24.71 -20.24
C THR A 57 -2.81 -25.14 -19.77
N GLY A 58 -2.89 -25.89 -18.66
CA GLY A 58 -4.15 -26.32 -18.04
C GLY A 58 -4.79 -25.20 -17.20
N SER A 59 -6.12 -25.12 -17.24
CA SER A 59 -6.93 -24.04 -16.66
C SER A 59 -6.70 -23.74 -15.17
N ILE A 60 -6.21 -24.72 -14.39
CA ILE A 60 -6.05 -24.62 -12.93
C ILE A 60 -4.78 -23.83 -12.54
N ALA A 61 -3.79 -23.70 -13.44
CA ALA A 61 -2.53 -23.00 -13.14
C ALA A 61 -1.91 -22.31 -14.36
N THR A 62 -2.75 -21.87 -15.31
CA THR A 62 -2.31 -21.26 -16.58
C THR A 62 -1.27 -20.16 -16.35
N GLY A 63 -0.11 -20.26 -17.00
CA GLY A 63 0.94 -19.25 -16.95
C GLY A 63 1.92 -19.37 -15.78
N GLN A 64 1.69 -20.27 -14.82
CA GLN A 64 2.67 -20.57 -13.78
C GLN A 64 3.87 -21.32 -14.37
N ASN A 65 5.08 -20.87 -14.05
CA ASN A 65 6.34 -21.50 -14.42
C ASN A 65 7.33 -21.46 -13.24
N PRO A 66 7.30 -22.48 -12.36
CA PRO A 66 8.21 -22.57 -11.22
C PRO A 66 9.71 -22.64 -11.58
N ASN A 67 10.07 -22.78 -12.86
CA ASN A 67 11.44 -22.83 -13.37
C ASN A 67 12.33 -23.88 -12.67
N THR A 68 11.73 -24.99 -12.24
CA THR A 68 12.43 -26.11 -11.59
C THR A 68 12.09 -27.42 -12.30
N ASN A 69 13.08 -28.30 -12.44
CA ASN A 69 12.89 -29.65 -12.97
C ASN A 69 12.68 -30.70 -11.86
N ASP A 70 12.59 -30.26 -10.61
CA ASP A 70 12.14 -31.10 -9.51
C ASP A 70 10.61 -31.10 -9.47
N ILE A 71 10.01 -32.27 -9.70
CA ILE A 71 8.55 -32.43 -9.73
C ILE A 71 7.91 -32.11 -8.38
N VAL A 72 8.58 -32.38 -7.26
CA VAL A 72 8.06 -32.07 -5.92
C VAL A 72 8.08 -30.56 -5.70
N ALA A 73 9.21 -29.90 -5.99
CA ALA A 73 9.32 -28.45 -5.90
C ALA A 73 8.32 -27.74 -6.83
N TRP A 74 8.10 -28.30 -8.03
CA TRP A 74 7.13 -27.78 -8.98
C TRP A 74 5.69 -27.93 -8.49
N LEU A 75 5.31 -29.12 -7.99
CA LEU A 75 3.97 -29.35 -7.43
C LEU A 75 3.71 -28.42 -6.24
N ASN A 76 4.71 -28.23 -5.37
CA ASN A 76 4.62 -27.30 -4.25
C ASN A 76 4.41 -25.86 -4.71
N ALA A 77 5.18 -25.39 -5.69
CA ALA A 77 5.03 -24.03 -6.22
C ALA A 77 3.66 -23.78 -6.86
N VAL A 78 3.05 -24.80 -7.46
CA VAL A 78 1.77 -24.69 -8.18
C VAL A 78 0.58 -24.82 -7.24
N PHE A 79 0.59 -25.81 -6.36
CA PHE A 79 -0.56 -26.15 -5.51
C PHE A 79 -0.49 -25.55 -4.09
N TYR A 80 0.70 -25.14 -3.66
CA TYR A 80 0.95 -24.55 -2.35
C TYR A 80 1.79 -23.27 -2.47
N PRO A 81 1.35 -22.27 -3.25
CA PRO A 81 2.12 -21.05 -3.46
C PRO A 81 2.32 -20.31 -2.14
N SER A 82 3.54 -19.82 -1.91
CA SER A 82 3.82 -19.00 -0.75
C SER A 82 3.06 -17.67 -0.81
N GLN A 83 2.66 -17.19 0.37
CA GLN A 83 1.88 -15.98 0.57
C GLN A 83 2.77 -14.75 0.68
N VAL A 84 2.25 -13.60 0.24
CA VAL A 84 2.90 -12.29 0.46
C VAL A 84 3.06 -12.00 1.95
N PRO A 85 4.11 -11.28 2.37
CA PRO A 85 4.23 -10.82 3.75
C PRO A 85 3.17 -9.77 4.08
N THR A 86 3.07 -9.40 5.36
CA THR A 86 2.27 -8.24 5.81
C THR A 86 3.16 -7.08 6.19
N ALA A 87 2.74 -5.86 5.91
CA ALA A 87 3.41 -4.63 6.31
C ALA A 87 2.41 -3.66 6.93
N SER A 88 2.79 -2.98 8.00
CA SER A 88 2.07 -1.84 8.56
C SER A 88 3.03 -0.75 9.00
N ILE A 89 2.58 0.51 8.98
CA ILE A 89 3.31 1.66 9.50
C ILE A 89 2.30 2.69 10.02
N SER A 90 2.64 3.37 11.11
CA SER A 90 1.85 4.44 11.72
C SER A 90 2.73 5.56 12.28
N GLY A 91 2.11 6.70 12.60
CA GLY A 91 2.77 7.88 13.15
C GLY A 91 2.47 9.17 12.39
N GLY A 92 1.99 9.06 11.14
CA GLY A 92 1.50 10.20 10.36
C GLY A 92 0.25 10.83 10.96
N SER A 93 0.05 12.11 10.67
CA SER A 93 -1.09 12.89 11.19
C SER A 93 -1.37 14.10 10.30
N THR A 94 -2.55 14.71 10.48
CA THR A 94 -2.83 16.05 9.97
C THR A 94 -2.47 17.07 11.04
N MET A 95 -1.66 18.06 10.67
CA MET A 95 -1.19 19.12 11.55
C MET A 95 -1.58 20.48 11.01
N GLU A 96 -1.65 21.46 11.91
CA GLU A 96 -1.81 22.86 11.50
C GLU A 96 -0.53 23.35 10.81
N LEU A 97 -0.68 24.16 9.76
CA LEU A 97 0.42 25.00 9.26
C LEU A 97 1.07 25.75 10.41
N ARG A 98 2.39 25.87 10.41
CA ARG A 98 3.15 26.40 11.55
C ARG A 98 4.38 27.19 11.11
N ALA A 99 5.03 27.88 12.04
CA ALA A 99 6.31 28.53 11.75
C ALA A 99 7.29 27.53 11.11
N ALA A 100 8.13 28.00 10.18
CA ALA A 100 9.08 27.15 9.47
C ALA A 100 10.01 26.42 10.45
N GLY A 101 10.31 25.16 10.17
CA GLY A 101 11.15 24.34 11.03
C GLY A 101 11.08 22.86 10.68
N THR A 102 11.70 22.04 11.51
CA THR A 102 11.69 20.58 11.41
C THR A 102 11.38 19.96 12.76
N GLN A 103 10.92 18.71 12.73
CA GLN A 103 10.68 17.91 13.93
C GLN A 103 11.12 16.47 13.68
N THR A 104 11.76 15.85 14.68
CA THR A 104 11.98 14.41 14.69
C THR A 104 10.73 13.72 15.25
N VAL A 105 10.18 12.78 14.49
CA VAL A 105 9.01 11.98 14.88
C VAL A 105 9.35 10.50 14.79
N THR A 106 8.72 9.70 15.64
CA THR A 106 8.92 8.25 15.68
C THR A 106 7.78 7.55 14.95
N LEU A 107 8.09 6.82 13.89
CA LEU A 107 7.17 5.93 13.20
C LEU A 107 7.17 4.57 13.90
N ASN A 108 5.99 3.95 14.03
CA ASN A 108 5.86 2.57 14.47
C ASN A 108 5.59 1.69 13.26
N TRP A 109 6.24 0.53 13.17
CA TRP A 109 6.08 -0.36 12.03
C TRP A 109 5.92 -1.81 12.47
N THR A 110 5.27 -2.62 11.64
CA THR A 110 5.19 -4.08 11.81
C THR A 110 5.39 -4.77 10.47
N ALA A 111 6.12 -5.88 10.49
CA ALA A 111 6.28 -6.81 9.38
C ALA A 111 5.85 -8.20 9.84
N GLY A 112 5.22 -8.97 8.96
CA GLY A 112 4.67 -10.27 9.37
C GLY A 112 4.69 -11.33 8.29
N ARG A 113 4.62 -12.57 8.79
CA ARG A 113 4.49 -13.79 8.01
C ARG A 113 3.13 -14.40 8.28
N GLN A 114 2.43 -14.73 7.21
CA GLN A 114 1.26 -15.60 7.27
C GLN A 114 1.72 -17.06 7.35
N ALA A 115 0.76 -17.99 7.45
CA ALA A 115 1.06 -19.42 7.60
C ALA A 115 1.96 -19.97 6.47
N ALA A 116 1.79 -19.50 5.24
CA ALA A 116 2.60 -19.90 4.09
C ALA A 116 3.50 -18.78 3.54
N THR A 117 3.90 -17.80 4.37
CA THR A 117 4.86 -16.76 3.95
C THR A 117 6.30 -17.24 4.17
N GLU A 118 7.14 -17.10 3.15
CA GLU A 118 8.58 -17.36 3.22
C GLU A 118 9.29 -16.50 4.27
N PRO A 119 10.54 -16.82 4.66
CA PRO A 119 11.34 -15.96 5.51
C PRO A 119 11.41 -14.52 4.99
N LEU A 120 11.50 -13.56 5.92
CA LEU A 120 11.61 -12.16 5.55
C LEU A 120 13.06 -11.92 5.16
N TYR A 121 13.27 -11.32 4.00
CA TYR A 121 14.59 -10.96 3.50
C TYR A 121 14.98 -9.54 3.92
N ALA A 122 14.06 -8.58 3.79
CA ALA A 122 14.32 -7.19 4.10
C ALA A 122 13.07 -6.47 4.63
N ILE A 123 13.29 -5.55 5.57
CA ILE A 123 12.30 -4.59 6.05
C ILE A 123 12.91 -3.20 5.88
N MET A 124 12.33 -2.39 4.99
CA MET A 124 12.78 -1.03 4.68
C MET A 124 11.76 -0.02 5.21
N VAL A 125 12.14 0.77 6.19
CA VAL A 125 11.27 1.80 6.80
C VAL A 125 11.81 3.18 6.47
N SER A 126 11.07 3.93 5.66
CA SER A 126 11.50 5.24 5.13
C SER A 126 12.88 5.18 4.48
N GLY A 127 13.19 4.11 3.74
CA GLY A 127 14.49 3.91 3.12
C GLY A 127 15.60 3.38 4.04
N ASN A 128 15.31 3.17 5.33
CA ASN A 128 16.26 2.59 6.29
C ASN A 128 16.04 1.09 6.45
N LEU A 129 17.08 0.29 6.19
CA LEU A 129 17.06 -1.15 6.43
C LEU A 129 17.01 -1.43 7.93
N GLN A 130 16.02 -2.21 8.36
CA GLN A 130 15.87 -2.61 9.75
C GLN A 130 16.61 -3.92 10.04
N THR A 131 17.19 -4.01 11.23
CA THR A 131 17.63 -5.29 11.80
C THR A 131 16.47 -5.91 12.57
N PHE A 132 16.32 -7.23 12.47
CA PHE A 132 15.22 -7.94 13.12
C PHE A 132 15.58 -9.40 13.34
N THR A 133 14.90 -10.03 14.29
CA THR A 133 14.90 -11.50 14.43
C THR A 133 13.77 -12.07 13.60
N GLN A 134 14.08 -13.09 12.80
CA GLN A 134 13.13 -13.73 11.91
C GLN A 134 11.91 -14.27 12.69
N PRO A 135 10.68 -13.78 12.42
CA PRO A 135 9.49 -14.30 13.09
C PRO A 135 9.14 -15.71 12.58
N SER A 136 8.49 -16.51 13.43
CA SER A 136 7.84 -17.76 13.02
C SER A 136 6.73 -17.50 12.00
N ALA A 137 6.29 -18.54 11.29
CA ALA A 137 5.09 -18.49 10.45
C ALA A 137 3.96 -19.28 11.15
N PRO A 138 2.80 -18.67 11.43
CA PRO A 138 2.52 -17.23 11.39
C PRO A 138 3.25 -16.48 12.53
N GLY A 139 3.48 -15.18 12.34
CA GLY A 139 4.15 -14.34 13.34
C GLY A 139 4.54 -12.97 12.80
N THR A 140 4.87 -12.05 13.72
CA THR A 140 5.21 -10.66 13.40
C THR A 140 6.47 -10.21 14.12
N VAL A 141 7.14 -9.22 13.54
CA VAL A 141 8.19 -8.42 14.18
C VAL A 141 7.85 -6.94 14.01
N SER A 142 8.17 -6.14 15.01
CA SER A 142 7.82 -4.72 15.06
C SER A 142 8.97 -3.90 15.58
N GLY A 143 8.96 -2.61 15.28
CA GLY A 143 9.94 -1.67 15.78
C GLY A 143 9.53 -0.23 15.54
N THR A 144 10.49 0.67 15.75
CA THR A 144 10.32 2.10 15.57
C THR A 144 11.39 2.67 14.65
N GLN A 145 11.05 3.70 13.87
CA GLN A 145 12.00 4.43 13.04
C GLN A 145 11.83 5.93 13.27
N ALA A 146 12.88 6.59 13.75
CA ALA A 146 12.89 8.06 13.81
C ALA A 146 13.07 8.63 12.40
N VAL A 147 12.26 9.63 12.06
CA VAL A 147 12.35 10.38 10.81
C VAL A 147 12.24 11.87 11.10
N THR A 148 12.90 12.69 10.28
CA THR A 148 12.76 14.14 10.35
C THR A 148 11.69 14.58 9.36
N ILE A 149 10.70 15.32 9.85
CA ILE A 149 9.70 15.97 9.01
C ILE A 149 10.00 17.47 8.93
N THR A 150 9.90 18.02 7.73
CA THR A 150 9.86 19.46 7.49
C THR A 150 8.44 20.01 7.66
N TYR A 151 8.28 21.08 8.44
CA TYR A 151 6.99 21.74 8.62
C TYR A 151 6.46 22.34 7.32
N ASN A 152 5.13 22.32 7.15
CA ASN A 152 4.41 22.83 5.98
C ASN A 152 4.70 22.11 4.64
N THR A 153 5.38 20.95 4.70
CA THR A 153 5.62 20.10 3.53
C THR A 153 5.02 18.73 3.77
N ASN A 154 4.02 18.35 2.98
CA ASN A 154 3.42 17.01 3.07
C ASN A 154 4.48 15.95 2.77
N GLN A 155 4.62 14.97 3.65
CA GLN A 155 5.64 13.93 3.58
C GLN A 155 5.05 12.57 3.88
N SER A 156 5.36 11.58 3.05
CA SER A 156 4.91 10.20 3.18
C SER A 156 6.09 9.29 3.47
N PHE A 157 5.87 8.32 4.35
CA PHE A 157 6.84 7.33 4.76
C PHE A 157 6.28 5.93 4.56
N SER A 158 7.12 5.00 4.13
CA SER A 158 6.71 3.62 3.85
C SER A 158 7.41 2.61 4.72
N ASN A 159 6.74 1.48 4.97
CA ASN A 159 7.35 0.23 5.42
C ASN A 159 7.18 -0.78 4.30
N THR A 160 8.29 -1.21 3.70
CA THR A 160 8.31 -2.22 2.62
C THR A 160 8.98 -3.48 3.13
N VAL A 161 8.27 -4.60 3.03
CA VAL A 161 8.70 -5.91 3.51
C VAL A 161 8.86 -6.83 2.31
N THR A 162 10.02 -7.46 2.17
CA THR A 162 10.34 -8.39 1.08
C THR A 162 10.71 -9.74 1.66
N THR A 163 10.23 -10.83 1.08
CA THR A 163 10.57 -12.21 1.44
C THR A 163 11.71 -12.76 0.59
N THR A 164 12.30 -13.89 1.00
CA THR A 164 13.41 -14.54 0.29
C THR A 164 13.07 -15.06 -1.10
N ASP A 165 11.79 -15.34 -1.37
CA ASP A 165 11.26 -15.68 -2.71
C ASP A 165 10.84 -14.45 -3.53
N GLY A 166 11.16 -13.24 -3.06
CA GLY A 166 10.97 -11.99 -3.80
C GLY A 166 9.55 -11.40 -3.75
N LYS A 167 8.63 -11.96 -2.97
CA LYS A 167 7.33 -11.34 -2.73
C LYS A 167 7.47 -10.13 -1.81
N SER A 168 6.62 -9.13 -1.99
CA SER A 168 6.68 -7.92 -1.19
C SER A 168 5.30 -7.38 -0.80
N ALA A 169 5.29 -6.63 0.30
CA ALA A 169 4.15 -5.83 0.75
C ALA A 169 4.65 -4.46 1.20
N SER A 170 3.82 -3.42 1.04
CA SER A 170 4.16 -2.08 1.48
C SER A 170 2.97 -1.40 2.16
N ALA A 171 3.25 -0.61 3.19
CA ALA A 171 2.29 0.27 3.85
C ALA A 171 2.85 1.69 3.91
N THR A 172 1.97 2.69 3.94
CA THR A 172 2.36 4.12 3.96
C THR A 172 1.64 4.86 5.07
N THR A 173 2.34 5.83 5.66
CA THR A 173 1.76 6.84 6.57
C THR A 173 2.20 8.23 6.13
N THR A 174 1.37 9.24 6.34
CA THR A 174 1.61 10.59 5.79
C THR A 174 1.42 11.66 6.86
N PHE A 175 2.31 12.66 6.86
CA PHE A 175 2.10 13.93 7.54
C PHE A 175 1.55 14.94 6.54
N THR A 176 0.42 15.54 6.88
CA THR A 176 -0.24 16.57 6.06
C THR A 176 -0.36 17.85 6.87
N TYR A 177 -0.14 19.00 6.24
CA TYR A 177 -0.31 20.30 6.86
C TYR A 177 -1.50 21.03 6.23
N LEU A 178 -2.46 21.42 7.07
CA LEU A 178 -3.63 22.16 6.63
C LEU A 178 -3.77 23.47 7.39
N PRO A 179 -4.29 24.51 6.74
CA PRO A 179 -4.76 25.68 7.46
C PRO A 179 -6.01 25.34 8.28
N GLN A 180 -6.30 26.19 9.26
CA GLN A 180 -7.59 26.18 9.96
C GLN A 180 -8.48 27.30 9.46
N SER A 181 -9.79 27.09 9.56
CA SER A 181 -10.78 28.17 9.51
C SER A 181 -11.29 28.45 10.91
N TYR A 182 -11.64 29.71 11.18
CA TYR A 182 -12.12 30.19 12.48
C TYR A 182 -13.51 30.78 12.29
N ARG A 183 -14.43 30.45 13.18
CA ARG A 183 -15.84 30.86 13.09
C ARG A 183 -16.48 31.02 14.45
N GLY A 184 -17.29 32.04 14.63
CA GLY A 184 -17.93 32.29 15.91
C GLY A 184 -18.43 33.71 16.07
N PHE A 185 -18.75 34.06 17.31
CA PHE A 185 -19.34 35.34 17.68
C PHE A 185 -18.40 36.11 18.59
N ILE A 186 -18.15 37.39 18.26
CA ILE A 186 -17.32 38.30 19.06
C ILE A 186 -18.12 39.53 19.47
N SER A 187 -17.73 40.18 20.56
CA SER A 187 -18.45 41.35 21.08
C SER A 187 -18.08 42.67 20.41
N ASP A 188 -16.91 42.74 19.76
CA ASP A 188 -16.38 43.96 19.15
C ASP A 188 -15.58 43.66 17.89
N VAL A 189 -15.84 44.43 16.82
CA VAL A 189 -15.20 44.31 15.50
C VAL A 189 -14.17 45.40 15.22
N SER A 190 -13.97 46.37 16.12
CA SER A 190 -13.14 47.57 15.92
C SER A 190 -11.66 47.29 15.59
N GLY A 191 -11.17 46.08 15.84
CA GLY A 191 -9.80 45.64 15.53
C GLY A 191 -9.67 44.58 14.43
N ILE A 192 -10.78 44.12 13.82
CA ILE A 192 -10.73 43.05 12.81
C ILE A 192 -9.79 43.40 11.64
N GLY A 193 -9.72 44.68 11.25
CA GLY A 193 -8.91 45.20 10.15
C GLY A 193 -7.38 45.01 10.27
N ASN A 194 -6.86 44.67 11.44
CA ASN A 194 -5.42 44.53 11.66
C ASN A 194 -5.10 43.37 12.64
N SER A 195 -3.81 43.14 12.91
CA SER A 195 -3.31 42.02 13.71
C SER A 195 -3.69 42.06 15.20
N SER A 196 -4.20 43.18 15.72
CA SER A 196 -4.64 43.28 17.13
C SER A 196 -5.77 42.31 17.47
N SER A 197 -6.57 41.90 16.47
CA SER A 197 -7.69 40.97 16.63
C SER A 197 -7.30 39.49 16.48
N ASP A 198 -6.04 39.17 16.18
CA ASP A 198 -5.65 37.77 15.90
C ASP A 198 -5.91 36.86 17.09
N ALA A 199 -5.66 37.33 18.32
CA ALA A 199 -5.95 36.56 19.53
C ALA A 199 -7.46 36.25 19.66
N THR A 200 -8.31 37.23 19.38
CA THR A 200 -9.77 37.07 19.40
C THR A 200 -10.24 36.05 18.35
N ILE A 201 -9.73 36.14 17.12
CA ILE A 201 -10.08 35.22 16.04
C ILE A 201 -9.59 33.79 16.34
N ARG A 202 -8.38 33.64 16.87
CA ARG A 202 -7.85 32.32 17.30
C ARG A 202 -8.65 31.68 18.44
N GLY A 203 -9.34 32.49 19.24
CA GLY A 203 -10.22 32.02 20.32
C GLY A 203 -11.59 31.51 19.86
N LEU A 204 -11.94 31.68 18.57
CA LEU A 204 -13.20 31.19 18.01
C LEU A 204 -13.21 29.67 17.82
N ALA A 205 -14.37 29.09 17.46
CA ALA A 205 -14.41 27.69 17.04
C ALA A 205 -13.60 27.52 15.75
N TYR A 206 -12.77 26.48 15.68
CA TYR A 206 -11.88 26.25 14.55
C TYR A 206 -11.86 24.80 14.10
N GLY A 207 -11.24 24.55 12.95
CA GLY A 207 -11.01 23.22 12.42
C GLY A 207 -10.19 23.27 11.13
N PHE A 208 -9.49 22.18 10.83
CA PHE A 208 -8.77 22.05 9.57
C PHE A 208 -9.72 22.25 8.39
N THR A 209 -9.24 22.95 7.37
CA THR A 209 -10.04 23.25 6.19
C THR A 209 -9.26 23.05 4.90
N THR A 210 -9.97 22.61 3.88
CA THR A 210 -9.50 22.47 2.50
C THR A 210 -10.29 23.35 1.53
N SER A 211 -11.25 24.13 2.03
CA SER A 211 -12.09 25.02 1.22
C SER A 211 -12.64 26.19 2.01
N ARG A 212 -13.34 27.11 1.33
CA ARG A 212 -14.11 28.19 1.95
C ARG A 212 -15.50 27.76 2.42
N ALA A 213 -15.93 26.54 2.10
CA ALA A 213 -17.25 26.05 2.47
C ALA A 213 -17.29 25.71 3.96
N MET A 214 -18.41 26.01 4.61
CA MET A 214 -18.57 25.82 6.04
C MET A 214 -20.03 25.61 6.41
N SER A 215 -20.27 24.74 7.39
CA SER A 215 -21.53 24.65 8.12
C SER A 215 -21.25 24.75 9.62
N TYR A 216 -22.00 25.59 10.32
CA TYR A 216 -21.78 25.89 11.72
C TYR A 216 -23.09 26.24 12.41
N THR A 217 -23.39 25.56 13.51
CA THR A 217 -24.54 25.86 14.37
C THR A 217 -24.00 26.29 15.72
N THR A 218 -24.49 27.41 16.25
CA THR A 218 -23.91 28.04 17.44
C THR A 218 -24.95 28.20 18.53
N GLY A 219 -24.46 28.37 19.78
CA GLY A 219 -25.25 28.94 20.88
C GLY A 219 -25.39 30.46 20.79
N SER A 220 -25.97 31.07 21.84
CA SER A 220 -26.44 32.46 21.89
C SER A 220 -25.50 33.52 21.31
N ALA A 221 -26.04 34.32 20.38
CA ALA A 221 -25.37 35.45 19.76
C ALA A 221 -25.69 36.79 20.41
N SER A 222 -26.34 36.82 21.59
CA SER A 222 -26.91 38.05 22.18
C SER A 222 -25.93 39.24 22.13
N ASN A 223 -26.23 40.17 21.22
CA ASN A 223 -25.48 41.38 20.92
C ASN A 223 -24.02 41.14 20.49
N LYS A 224 -23.78 40.17 19.60
CA LYS A 224 -22.45 39.81 19.09
C LYS A 224 -22.39 39.75 17.57
N TYR A 225 -21.21 39.97 17.02
CA TYR A 225 -20.94 39.92 15.59
C TYR A 225 -20.47 38.54 15.19
N PHE A 226 -21.07 37.97 14.15
CA PHE A 226 -20.57 36.74 13.55
C PHE A 226 -19.28 37.04 12.79
N VAL A 227 -18.30 36.14 12.89
CA VAL A 227 -17.03 36.19 12.18
C VAL A 227 -16.76 34.83 11.54
N TYR A 228 -16.31 34.84 10.29
CA TYR A 228 -15.76 33.69 9.60
C TYR A 228 -14.45 34.06 8.91
N ALA A 229 -13.36 33.44 9.33
CA ALA A 229 -12.02 33.64 8.79
C ALA A 229 -11.50 32.34 8.17
N TYR A 230 -11.03 32.41 6.93
CA TYR A 230 -10.44 31.28 6.22
C TYR A 230 -9.34 31.74 5.25
N PRO A 231 -8.45 30.84 4.77
CA PRO A 231 -7.36 31.20 3.87
C PRO A 231 -7.86 31.88 2.59
N ALA A 232 -7.28 33.03 2.25
CA ALA A 232 -7.65 33.80 1.06
C ALA A 232 -7.37 33.03 -0.25
N SER A 233 -6.48 32.05 -0.23
CA SER A 233 -6.20 31.15 -1.36
C SER A 233 -7.42 30.34 -1.79
N PHE A 234 -8.43 30.19 -0.94
CA PHE A 234 -9.70 29.54 -1.28
C PHE A 234 -10.68 30.49 -1.98
N GLY A 235 -10.29 31.72 -2.30
CA GLY A 235 -11.13 32.70 -2.99
C GLY A 235 -12.26 33.26 -2.13
N ASP A 236 -13.15 34.02 -2.77
CA ASP A 236 -14.25 34.70 -2.08
C ASP A 236 -15.47 33.79 -1.92
N LEU A 237 -16.29 34.09 -0.91
CA LEU A 237 -17.57 33.40 -0.74
C LEU A 237 -18.49 33.74 -1.91
N ALA A 238 -19.11 32.72 -2.49
CA ALA A 238 -20.20 32.88 -3.44
C ALA A 238 -21.55 33.03 -2.72
N GLY A 239 -21.66 32.50 -1.50
CA GLY A 239 -22.85 32.64 -0.68
C GLY A 239 -22.57 32.47 0.81
N LEU A 240 -23.37 33.17 1.62
CA LEU A 240 -23.43 32.99 3.06
C LEU A 240 -24.87 33.17 3.50
N SER A 241 -25.38 32.20 4.26
CA SER A 241 -26.71 32.27 4.86
C SER A 241 -26.61 32.13 6.38
N ILE A 242 -27.41 32.92 7.09
CA ILE A 242 -27.61 32.81 8.53
C ILE A 242 -29.09 32.51 8.72
N ASN A 243 -29.40 31.38 9.36
CA ASN A 243 -30.78 30.91 9.54
C ASN A 243 -31.54 30.71 8.22
N GLY A 244 -30.85 30.29 7.16
CA GLY A 244 -31.43 30.12 5.82
C GLY A 244 -31.63 31.42 5.04
N PHE A 245 -31.38 32.59 5.62
CA PHE A 245 -31.49 33.87 4.92
C PHE A 245 -30.16 34.28 4.29
N PRO A 246 -30.13 34.64 2.99
CA PRO A 246 -28.95 35.19 2.35
C PRO A 246 -28.43 36.42 3.11
N SER A 247 -27.21 36.33 3.62
CA SER A 247 -26.63 37.33 4.54
C SER A 247 -25.30 37.89 4.05
N LEU A 248 -24.74 37.37 2.94
CA LEU A 248 -23.42 37.78 2.43
C LEU A 248 -23.33 39.29 2.16
N ALA A 249 -24.38 39.90 1.61
CA ALA A 249 -24.43 41.35 1.35
C ALA A 249 -24.39 42.22 2.62
N SER A 250 -24.68 41.62 3.80
CA SER A 250 -24.63 42.29 5.10
C SER A 250 -23.35 41.97 5.89
N MET A 251 -22.36 41.36 5.24
CA MET A 251 -21.02 41.14 5.79
C MET A 251 -20.05 42.21 5.28
N THR A 252 -19.14 42.63 6.14
CA THR A 252 -17.88 43.25 5.70
C THR A 252 -16.85 42.15 5.48
N LYS A 253 -16.12 42.24 4.37
CA LYS A 253 -14.96 41.40 4.06
C LYS A 253 -13.69 42.22 4.20
N ILE A 254 -12.68 41.63 4.84
CA ILE A 254 -11.30 42.07 4.70
C ILE A 254 -10.42 40.92 4.25
N THR A 255 -9.29 41.25 3.61
CA THR A 255 -8.22 40.30 3.34
C THR A 255 -6.96 40.83 3.98
N ARG A 256 -6.36 40.06 4.89
CA ARG A 256 -5.12 40.47 5.56
C ARG A 256 -4.26 39.29 5.95
N ALA A 257 -2.98 39.57 6.20
CA ALA A 257 -2.11 38.62 6.87
C ALA A 257 -2.67 38.28 8.26
N PHE A 258 -2.73 37.00 8.57
CA PHE A 258 -3.20 36.45 9.82
C PHE A 258 -2.21 35.39 10.30
N THR A 259 -1.81 35.48 11.58
CA THR A 259 -0.89 34.51 12.20
C THR A 259 -1.65 33.58 13.11
N ASN A 260 -1.61 32.28 12.81
CA ASN A 260 -2.27 31.27 13.62
C ASN A 260 -1.53 30.98 14.93
N ALA A 261 -2.11 30.10 15.77
CA ALA A 261 -1.54 29.77 17.07
C ALA A 261 -0.18 29.07 16.96
N SER A 262 0.04 28.35 15.84
CA SER A 262 1.29 27.66 15.55
C SER A 262 2.36 28.55 14.87
N GLY A 263 2.11 29.86 14.74
CA GLY A 263 3.08 30.83 14.22
C GLY A 263 3.23 30.90 12.69
N TYR A 264 2.32 30.30 11.93
CA TYR A 264 2.28 30.46 10.48
C TYR A 264 1.46 31.69 10.09
N THR A 265 2.01 32.49 9.18
CA THR A 265 1.33 33.67 8.63
C THR A 265 0.96 33.44 7.18
N GLN A 266 -0.32 33.64 6.86
CA GLN A 266 -0.80 33.71 5.47
C GLN A 266 -1.98 34.67 5.37
N ASN A 267 -2.38 35.03 4.15
CA ASN A 267 -3.54 35.87 3.95
C ASN A 267 -4.83 35.09 4.22
N TYR A 268 -5.71 35.68 5.03
CA TYR A 268 -7.05 35.20 5.31
C TYR A 268 -8.08 36.18 4.75
N ASN A 269 -9.16 35.64 4.19
CA ASN A 269 -10.41 36.34 4.01
C ASN A 269 -11.19 36.25 5.33
N ILE A 270 -11.56 37.40 5.88
CA ILE A 270 -12.30 37.51 7.14
C ILE A 270 -13.60 38.24 6.85
N TYR A 271 -14.72 37.52 6.99
CA TYR A 271 -16.06 38.06 6.89
C TYR A 271 -16.62 38.28 8.28
N TYR A 272 -17.30 39.39 8.50
CA TYR A 272 -18.01 39.65 9.73
C TYR A 272 -19.28 40.45 9.50
N THR A 273 -20.30 40.21 10.31
CA THR A 273 -21.59 40.93 10.22
C THR A 273 -21.40 42.42 10.49
N ASN A 274 -22.09 43.28 9.73
CA ASN A 274 -22.10 44.73 9.99
C ASN A 274 -22.88 45.11 11.25
N ASN A 275 -23.85 44.28 11.64
CA ASN A 275 -24.72 44.49 12.79
C ASN A 275 -24.61 43.33 13.77
N ALA A 276 -24.63 43.64 15.06
CA ALA A 276 -24.69 42.64 16.10
C ALA A 276 -25.96 41.80 15.95
N GLN A 277 -25.80 40.49 16.11
CA GLN A 277 -26.91 39.55 16.07
C GLN A 277 -27.60 39.53 17.44
N THR A 278 -28.93 39.46 17.45
CA THR A 278 -29.73 39.55 18.69
C THR A 278 -30.39 38.24 19.10
N THR A 279 -30.56 37.30 18.16
CA THR A 279 -31.17 35.98 18.43
C THR A 279 -30.12 34.87 18.51
N SER A 280 -30.46 33.74 19.14
CA SER A 280 -29.60 32.57 19.32
C SER A 280 -29.89 31.48 18.30
N GLY A 281 -28.93 30.56 18.07
CA GLY A 281 -29.22 29.27 17.43
C GLY A 281 -29.19 29.25 15.91
N TYR A 282 -28.48 30.16 15.25
CA TYR A 282 -28.50 30.23 13.80
C TYR A 282 -27.64 29.14 13.16
N PRO A 283 -28.19 28.32 12.24
CA PRO A 283 -27.36 27.61 11.29
C PRO A 283 -26.73 28.62 10.34
N VAL A 284 -25.41 28.59 10.24
CA VAL A 284 -24.64 29.38 9.28
C VAL A 284 -24.06 28.43 8.24
N VAL A 285 -24.31 28.73 6.97
CA VAL A 285 -23.77 27.98 5.84
C VAL A 285 -23.09 28.94 4.88
N ALA A 286 -21.84 28.65 4.52
CA ALA A 286 -21.04 29.40 3.56
C ALA A 286 -20.57 28.49 2.42
N ASN A 287 -20.51 29.02 1.19
CA ASN A 287 -20.08 28.34 -0.04
C ASN A 287 -19.17 29.24 -0.89
#